data_AF-A5N2C6-F1
#
_entry.id   AF-A5N2C6-F1
#
_cell.length_a   1.000
_cell.length_b   1.000
_cell.length_c   1.000
_cell.angle_alpha   90.00
_cell.angle_beta   90.00
_cell.angle_gamma   90.00
#
_symmetry.space_group_name_H-M   'P 1'
#
loop_
_entity.id
_entity.type
_entity.pdbx_description
1 polymer ?
#
loop_
_entity_poly.entity_id
_entity_poly.type
_entity_poly.pdbx_seq_one_letter_code
_entity_poly.pdbx_strand_id
1 'polypeptide(L)' 'MAKKDANTTERTFKAKARQFIKYGGEHLKEDQEFEVKESDVEELSKYADIEIPKEAETPPATPPNGEGEKAGSQAGV' A
#
# COMPACT_ATOMS: atom_id res chain seq x y z
N MET A 1 -1.87 -27.25 -15.05
CA MET A 1 -1.24 -25.94 -14.77
C MET A 1 -2.32 -24.97 -14.31
N ALA A 2 -2.42 -24.72 -13.01
CA ALA A 2 -3.22 -23.61 -12.49
C ALA A 2 -2.47 -22.32 -12.84
N LYS A 3 -3.02 -21.54 -13.78
CA LYS A 3 -2.62 -20.14 -13.93
C LYS A 3 -3.10 -19.49 -12.64
N LYS A 4 -2.16 -19.23 -11.74
CA LYS A 4 -2.43 -18.43 -10.56
C LYS A 4 -2.45 -17.02 -11.11
N ASP A 5 -3.62 -16.59 -11.57
CA ASP A 5 -3.94 -15.20 -11.85
C ASP A 5 -3.84 -14.46 -10.52
N ALA A 6 -2.60 -14.22 -10.07
CA ALA A 6 -2.30 -13.18 -9.11
C ALA A 6 -2.61 -11.88 -9.85
N ASN A 7 -3.89 -11.54 -9.89
CA ASN A 7 -4.37 -10.20 -10.12
C ASN A 7 -3.87 -9.40 -8.91
N THR A 8 -2.58 -9.03 -8.95
CA THR A 8 -2.01 -8.07 -8.03
C THR A 8 -2.70 -6.77 -8.39
N THR A 9 -3.81 -6.48 -7.72
CA THR A 9 -4.46 -5.18 -7.79
C THR A 9 -3.52 -4.19 -7.11
N GLU A 10 -2.44 -3.82 -7.81
CA GLU A 10 -1.51 -2.79 -7.35
C GLU A 10 -2.31 -1.52 -7.11
N ARG A 11 -2.15 -0.95 -5.92
CA ARG A 11 -2.79 0.32 -5.59
C ARG A 11 -2.18 1.41 -6.46
N THR A 12 -3.03 2.25 -7.04
CA THR A 12 -2.61 3.48 -7.70
C THR A 12 -2.96 4.67 -6.81
N PHE A 13 -2.12 5.70 -6.87
CA PHE A 13 -2.28 6.96 -6.16
C PHE A 13 -2.36 8.09 -7.16
N LYS A 14 -3.09 9.14 -6.79
CA LYS A 14 -3.08 10.38 -7.56
C LYS A 14 -1.77 11.09 -7.32
N ALA A 15 -1.17 11.59 -8.40
CA ALA A 15 0.05 12.34 -8.35
C ALA A 15 -0.03 13.55 -9.28
N LYS A 16 0.73 14.58 -8.96
CA LYS A 16 0.87 15.80 -9.75
C LYS A 16 2.33 16.03 -10.06
N ALA A 17 2.70 16.02 -11.34
CA ALA A 17 4.08 16.19 -11.76
C ALA A 17 4.59 17.59 -11.38
N ARG A 18 5.77 17.67 -10.76
CA ARG A 18 6.42 18.95 -10.37
C ARG A 18 7.33 19.50 -11.46
N GLN A 19 7.58 18.71 -12.49
CA GLN A 19 8.37 19.04 -13.66
C GLN A 19 8.00 18.12 -14.82
N PHE A 20 8.56 18.34 -15.99
CA PHE A 20 8.40 17.42 -17.11
C PHE A 20 9.03 16.05 -16.79
N ILE A 21 8.22 15.00 -16.81
CA ILE A 21 8.66 13.61 -16.57
C ILE A 21 8.11 12.68 -17.65
N LYS A 22 8.78 11.56 -17.86
CA LYS A 22 8.29 10.49 -18.74
C LYS A 22 7.91 9.29 -17.90
N TYR A 23 6.63 8.93 -17.90
CA TYR A 23 6.09 7.82 -17.12
C TYR A 23 5.02 7.07 -17.92
N GLY A 24 5.00 5.73 -17.83
CA GLY A 24 4.03 4.90 -18.59
C GLY A 24 4.17 4.99 -20.11
N GLY A 25 5.28 5.54 -20.64
CA GLY A 25 5.46 5.81 -22.06
C GLY A 25 4.94 7.19 -22.51
N GLU A 26 4.28 7.94 -21.63
CA GLU A 26 3.78 9.29 -21.89
C GLU A 26 4.70 10.36 -21.29
N HIS A 27 4.63 11.57 -21.85
CA HIS A 27 5.33 12.74 -21.31
C HIS A 27 4.34 13.58 -20.52
N LEU A 28 4.54 13.63 -19.21
CA LEU A 28 3.75 14.43 -18.28
C LEU A 28 4.40 15.80 -18.14
N LYS A 29 3.59 16.85 -18.16
CA LYS A 29 4.02 18.24 -17.97
C LYS A 29 4.01 18.60 -16.50
N GLU A 30 4.72 19.68 -16.17
CA GLU A 30 4.56 20.32 -14.85
C GLU A 30 3.09 20.63 -14.57
N ASP A 31 2.69 20.43 -13.32
CA ASP A 31 1.32 20.53 -12.80
C ASP A 31 0.31 19.55 -13.42
N GLN A 32 0.73 18.59 -14.25
CA GLN A 32 -0.16 17.57 -14.80
C GLN A 32 -0.46 16.48 -13.77
N GLU A 33 -1.75 16.22 -13.57
CA GLU A 33 -2.24 15.12 -12.74
C GLU A 33 -2.16 13.78 -13.48
N PHE A 34 -1.74 12.72 -12.79
CA PHE A 34 -1.62 11.35 -13.31
C PHE A 34 -1.76 10.31 -12.19
N GLU A 35 -1.86 9.04 -12.58
CA GLU A 35 -1.90 7.92 -11.63
C GLU A 35 -0.53 7.24 -11.56
N VAL A 36 -0.02 7.05 -10.34
CA VAL A 36 1.23 6.36 -10.05
C VAL A 36 0.94 5.04 -9.33
N LYS A 37 1.63 3.96 -9.70
CA LYS A 37 1.56 2.70 -8.97
C LYS A 37 2.31 2.78 -7.66
N GLU A 38 1.84 2.09 -6.63
CA GLU A 38 2.50 1.99 -5.32
C GLU A 38 4.00 1.65 -5.42
N SER A 39 4.35 0.71 -6.29
CA SER A 39 5.72 0.28 -6.57
C SER A 39 6.63 1.41 -7.08
N ASP A 40 6.07 2.40 -7.78
CA ASP A 40 6.81 3.51 -8.40
C ASP A 40 6.77 4.79 -7.54
N VAL A 41 5.98 4.83 -6.46
CA VAL A 41 5.81 6.02 -5.61
C VAL A 41 7.14 6.53 -5.08
N GLU A 42 8.02 5.63 -4.63
CA GLU A 42 9.31 6.02 -4.06
C GLU A 42 10.18 6.76 -5.09
N GLU A 43 10.20 6.30 -6.33
CA GLU A 43 10.95 6.93 -7.41
C GLU A 43 10.32 8.25 -7.84
N LEU A 44 8.99 8.26 -8.04
CA LEU A 44 8.26 9.42 -8.54
C LEU A 44 8.06 10.52 -7.50
N SER A 45 8.13 10.23 -6.21
CA SER A 45 8.05 11.23 -5.13
C SER A 45 9.09 12.35 -5.24
N LYS A 46 10.20 12.09 -5.95
CA LYS A 46 11.27 13.06 -6.22
C LYS A 46 10.87 14.09 -7.28
N TYR A 47 9.91 13.75 -8.13
CA TYR A 47 9.57 14.50 -9.34
C TYR A 47 8.09 14.86 -9.43
N ALA A 48 7.25 14.28 -8.60
CA ALA A 48 5.82 14.48 -8.52
C ALA A 48 5.38 14.55 -7.05
N ASP A 49 4.32 15.33 -6.80
CA ASP A 49 3.62 15.38 -5.52
C ASP A 49 2.56 14.26 -5.52
N ILE A 50 2.68 13.28 -4.62
CA ILE A 50 1.84 12.08 -4.62
C ILE A 50 0.90 12.13 -3.43
N GLU A 51 -0.41 12.12 -3.69
CA GLU A 51 -1.45 12.09 -2.67
C GLU A 51 -1.67 10.64 -2.20
N ILE A 52 -0.96 10.25 -1.15
CA ILE A 52 -1.17 8.97 -0.47
C ILE A 52 -2.24 9.18 0.61
N PRO A 53 -3.45 8.62 0.47
CA PRO A 53 -4.47 8.73 1.50
C PRO A 53 -3.95 8.07 2.79
N LYS A 54 -4.01 8.81 3.89
CA LYS A 54 -3.51 8.41 5.21
C LYS A 54 -4.27 7.23 5.85
N GLU A 55 -5.22 6.62 5.14
CA GLU A 55 -6.15 5.59 5.65
C GLU A 55 -5.61 4.14 5.61
N ALA A 56 -4.31 3.93 5.41
CA ALA A 56 -3.70 2.59 5.47
C ALA A 56 -2.83 2.33 6.70
N GLU A 57 -2.80 3.22 7.70
CA GLU A 57 -2.32 2.88 9.05
C GLU A 57 -3.43 2.24 9.91
N THR A 58 -4.30 1.41 9.32
CA THR A 58 -4.89 0.37 10.18
C THR A 58 -3.73 -0.55 10.56
N PRO A 59 -3.31 -0.61 11.84
CA PRO A 59 -2.42 -1.69 12.26
C PRO A 59 -3.05 -3.01 11.78
N PRO A 60 -2.25 -4.01 11.36
CA PRO A 60 -2.81 -5.31 11.02
C PRO A 60 -3.73 -5.68 12.17
N ALA A 61 -5.02 -5.84 11.87
CA ALA A 61 -5.99 -6.25 12.86
C ALA A 61 -5.39 -7.51 13.49
N THR A 62 -4.85 -7.36 14.70
CA THR A 62 -4.45 -8.52 15.49
C THR A 62 -5.76 -9.26 15.64
N PRO A 63 -5.92 -10.46 15.05
CA PRO A 63 -7.17 -11.16 15.22
C PRO A 63 -7.33 -11.36 16.73
N PRO A 64 -8.44 -10.95 17.36
CA PRO A 64 -8.75 -11.35 18.72
C PRO A 64 -9.19 -12.81 18.67
N ASN A 65 -8.34 -13.71 18.15
CA ASN A 65 -8.63 -15.12 18.15
C ASN A 65 -7.97 -15.71 19.39
N GLY A 66 -8.77 -15.72 20.45
CA GLY A 66 -8.41 -16.30 21.73
C GLY A 66 -7.89 -17.72 21.58
N GLU A 67 -6.68 -17.94 22.06
CA GLU A 67 -6.25 -19.26 22.49
C GLU A 67 -6.66 -19.37 23.96
N GLY A 68 -7.85 -19.92 24.17
CA GLY A 68 -8.16 -20.50 25.47
C GLY A 68 -7.46 -21.85 25.57
N GLU A 69 -6.37 -21.94 26.33
CA GLU A 69 -5.91 -23.20 26.90
C GLU A 69 -5.57 -23.05 28.39
N LYS A 70 -6.43 -23.70 29.19
CA LYS A 70 -6.24 -24.36 30.51
C LYS A 70 -4.80 -24.40 31.06
N ALA A 71 -4.53 -24.36 32.36
CA ALA A 71 -5.33 -24.54 33.56
C ALA A 71 -4.62 -23.85 34.74
N GLY A 72 -5.40 -23.20 35.59
CA GLY A 72 -4.92 -22.72 36.87
C GLY A 72 -4.48 -23.87 37.77
N SER A 73 -3.21 -23.83 38.15
CA SER A 73 -2.69 -24.03 39.50
C SER A 73 -3.54 -24.91 40.44
N GLN A 74 -3.15 -26.17 40.59
CA GLN A 74 -3.50 -26.98 41.76
C GLN A 74 -2.78 -26.37 42.98
N ALA A 75 -3.50 -25.59 43.77
CA ALA A 75 -3.10 -25.21 45.13
C ALA A 75 -3.78 -26.17 46.11
N GLY A 76 -2.97 -26.80 46.98
CA GLY A 76 -3.46 -27.66 48.05
C GLY A 76 -4.11 -26.88 49.20
N VAL A 77 -5.05 -27.52 49.88
CA VAL A 77 -5.18 -27.69 51.34
C VAL A 77 -6.11 -28.87 51.59
#